data_AF-A0A966JM19-F1
#
_entry.id   AF-A0A966JM19-F1
#
_cell.length_a   1.000
_cell.length_b   1.000
_cell.length_c   1.000
_cell.angle_alpha   90.00
_cell.angle_beta   90.00
_cell.angle_gamma   90.00
#
_symmetry.space_group_name_H-M   'P 1'
#
loop_
_entity.id
_entity.type
_entity.pdbx_description
1 polymer ?
#
loop_
_entity_poly.entity_id
_entity_poly.type
_entity_poly.pdbx_seq_one_letter_code
_entity_poly.pdbx_strand_id
1 'polypeptide(L)'
;MATKDLYEKDYYAILGVDKKADGATIKKKYRQLARELHPDKTKGDKKLEDKFKEVSEAYDILSDDKKRAEYDQAREMFKSGAFRQGANQFSGDFSDLFSGGGDIFSQIF
;
A
#
# COMPACT_ATOMS: atom_id res chain seq x y z
N MET A 1 16.20 8.31 4.21
CA MET A 1 16.12 6.89 4.64
C MET A 1 14.72 6.28 4.46
N ALA A 2 13.75 6.92 3.79
CA ALA A 2 12.37 6.43 3.72
C ALA A 2 12.04 5.53 2.50
N THR A 3 12.94 5.42 1.52
CA THR A 3 12.69 4.72 0.25
C THR A 3 13.10 3.24 0.27
N LYS A 4 13.88 2.82 1.26
CA LYS A 4 14.30 1.42 1.43
C LYS A 4 13.18 0.55 2.00
N ASP A 5 12.32 1.17 2.80
CA ASP A 5 11.23 0.48 3.47
C ASP A 5 10.10 0.09 2.50
N LEU A 6 9.89 0.76 1.37
CA LEU A 6 8.77 0.45 0.46
C LEU A 6 8.82 -0.98 -0.13
N TYR A 7 10.00 -1.58 -0.27
CA TYR A 7 10.17 -2.96 -0.75
C TYR A 7 10.30 -4.00 0.38
N GLU A 8 10.59 -3.55 1.62
CA GLU A 8 10.52 -4.38 2.84
C GLU A 8 9.13 -4.32 3.51
N LYS A 9 8.35 -3.26 3.23
CA LYS A 9 7.05 -2.97 3.82
C LYS A 9 6.06 -4.00 3.38
N ASP A 10 5.75 -4.87 4.32
CA ASP A 10 4.70 -5.84 4.20
C ASP A 10 3.36 -5.09 4.30
N TYR A 11 2.71 -4.84 3.15
CA TYR A 11 1.41 -4.15 3.11
C TYR A 11 0.36 -4.89 3.96
N TYR A 12 0.50 -6.21 4.09
CA TYR A 12 -0.33 -6.99 5.00
C TYR A 12 -0.05 -6.62 6.46
N ALA A 13 1.21 -6.40 6.84
CA ALA A 13 1.56 -5.92 8.18
C ALA A 13 1.10 -4.48 8.44
N ILE A 14 1.15 -3.60 7.43
CA ILE A 14 0.64 -2.20 7.54
C ILE A 14 -0.87 -2.20 7.83
N LEU A 15 -1.63 -3.03 7.11
CA LEU A 15 -3.07 -3.20 7.37
C LEU A 15 -3.37 -4.06 8.60
N GLY A 16 -2.37 -4.70 9.21
CA GLY A 16 -2.53 -5.62 10.33
C GLY A 16 -3.38 -6.85 9.96
N VAL A 17 -3.17 -7.38 8.76
CA VAL A 17 -3.85 -8.56 8.21
C VAL A 17 -2.85 -9.66 7.86
N ASP A 18 -3.34 -10.89 7.76
CA ASP A 18 -2.54 -12.01 7.26
C ASP A 18 -2.38 -11.90 5.73
N LYS A 19 -1.27 -12.40 5.18
CA LYS A 19 -1.08 -12.57 3.74
C LYS A 19 -2.16 -13.42 3.06
N LYS A 20 -2.84 -14.28 3.83
CA LYS A 20 -3.97 -15.11 3.39
C LYS A 20 -5.33 -14.43 3.58
N ALA A 21 -5.37 -13.18 4.04
CA ALA A 21 -6.62 -12.46 4.21
C ALA A 21 -7.35 -12.32 2.87
N ASP A 22 -8.67 -12.44 2.91
CA ASP A 22 -9.55 -12.18 1.79
C ASP A 22 -9.77 -10.66 1.61
N GLY A 23 -10.20 -10.26 0.42
CA GLY A 23 -10.49 -8.85 0.12
C GLY A 23 -11.51 -8.24 1.08
N ALA A 24 -12.45 -9.04 1.60
CA ALA A 24 -13.43 -8.60 2.59
C ALA A 24 -12.77 -8.23 3.94
N THR A 25 -11.81 -9.02 4.43
CA THR A 25 -11.05 -8.72 5.66
C THR A 25 -10.17 -7.50 5.46
N ILE A 26 -9.47 -7.39 4.33
CA ILE A 26 -8.65 -6.24 3.96
C ILE A 26 -9.49 -4.96 3.98
N LYS A 27 -10.65 -4.97 3.30
CA LYS A 27 -11.58 -3.84 3.27
C LYS A 27 -12.16 -3.48 4.64
N LYS A 28 -12.44 -4.47 5.48
CA LYS A 28 -12.92 -4.23 6.85
C LYS A 28 -11.86 -3.52 7.70
N LYS A 29 -10.61 -3.98 7.60
CA LYS A 29 -9.47 -3.43 8.34
C LYS A 29 -9.10 -2.03 7.88
N TYR A 30 -9.03 -1.81 6.56
CA TYR A 30 -8.86 -0.48 5.98
C TYR A 30 -9.90 0.51 6.52
N ARG A 31 -11.19 0.16 6.46
CA ARG A 31 -12.26 1.06 6.97
C ARG A 31 -12.18 1.35 8.45
N GLN A 32 -11.60 0.45 9.25
CA GLN A 32 -11.38 0.67 10.67
C GLN A 32 -10.21 1.64 10.87
N LEU A 33 -9.06 1.35 10.26
CA LEU A 33 -7.86 2.18 10.34
C LEU A 33 -8.09 3.59 9.78
N ALA A 34 -8.82 3.72 8.68
CA ALA A 34 -9.18 5.01 8.09
C ALA A 34 -9.95 5.91 9.07
N ARG A 35 -10.88 5.33 9.84
CA ARG A 35 -11.62 6.06 10.89
C ARG A 35 -10.77 6.37 12.12
N GLU A 36 -9.78 5.53 12.42
CA GLU A 36 -8.86 5.73 13.54
C GLU A 36 -7.80 6.79 13.23
N LEU A 37 -7.33 6.84 11.98
CA LEU A 37 -6.27 7.71 11.50
C LEU A 37 -6.79 9.02 10.87
N HIS A 38 -8.11 9.16 10.73
CA HIS A 38 -8.76 10.34 10.17
C HIS A 38 -8.26 11.64 10.84
N PRO A 39 -7.88 12.70 10.10
CA PRO A 39 -7.40 13.98 10.64
C PRO A 39 -8.34 14.60 11.68
N ASP A 40 -9.67 14.46 11.53
CA ASP A 40 -10.63 14.91 12.55
C ASP A 40 -10.42 14.26 13.93
N LYS A 41 -10.00 12.99 13.95
CA LYS A 41 -9.79 12.22 15.18
C LYS A 41 -8.37 12.42 15.72
N THR A 42 -7.41 12.58 14.82
CA THR A 42 -5.97 12.67 15.14
C THR A 42 -5.49 14.11 15.32
N LYS A 43 -6.38 15.10 15.15
CA LYS A 43 -6.10 16.53 15.29
C LYS A 43 -4.95 17.02 14.40
N GLY A 44 -4.78 16.39 13.24
CA GLY A 44 -3.71 16.72 12.29
C GLY A 44 -2.31 16.26 12.72
N ASP A 45 -2.19 15.18 13.49
CA ASP A 45 -0.89 14.57 13.77
C ASP A 45 -0.29 13.99 12.48
N LYS A 46 0.81 14.61 12.02
CA LYS A 46 1.54 14.22 10.81
C LYS A 46 1.96 12.75 10.82
N LYS A 47 2.29 12.17 11.98
CA LYS A 47 2.66 10.74 12.06
C LYS A 47 1.49 9.81 11.78
N LEU A 48 0.27 10.23 12.12
CA LEU A 48 -0.94 9.44 11.87
C LEU A 48 -1.43 9.66 10.43
N GLU A 49 -1.22 10.86 9.88
CA GLU A 49 -1.43 11.15 8.46
C GLU A 49 -0.50 10.29 7.58
N ASP A 50 0.78 10.18 7.92
CA ASP A 50 1.73 9.33 7.19
C ASP A 50 1.32 7.85 7.25
N LYS A 51 0.86 7.37 8.41
CA LYS A 51 0.28 6.02 8.54
C LYS A 51 -0.99 5.84 7.71
N PHE A 52 -1.84 6.86 7.60
CA PHE A 52 -3.05 6.80 6.79
C PHE A 52 -2.72 6.66 5.30
N LYS A 53 -1.68 7.36 4.84
CA LYS A 53 -1.14 7.23 3.47
C LYS A 53 -0.66 5.80 3.23
N GLU A 54 0.15 5.25 4.12
CA GLU A 54 0.63 3.86 4.03
C GLU A 54 -0.53 2.83 4.01
N VAL A 55 -1.55 3.03 4.86
CA VAL A 55 -2.73 2.15 4.93
C VAL A 55 -3.58 2.23 3.66
N SER A 56 -3.68 3.40 3.05
CA SER A 56 -4.43 3.60 1.81
C SER A 56 -3.72 2.96 0.62
N GLU A 57 -2.41 3.16 0.51
CA GLU A 57 -1.56 2.50 -0.48
C GLU A 57 -1.65 0.96 -0.38
N ALA A 58 -1.54 0.43 0.84
CA ALA A 58 -1.68 -1.00 1.10
C ALA A 58 -3.06 -1.53 0.65
N TYR A 59 -4.13 -0.78 0.90
CA TYR A 59 -5.47 -1.16 0.47
C TYR A 59 -5.62 -1.13 -1.04
N ASP A 60 -5.10 -0.12 -1.73
CA ASP A 60 -5.21 0.01 -3.19
C ASP A 60 -4.53 -1.14 -3.94
N ILE A 61 -3.45 -1.69 -3.39
CA ILE A 61 -2.74 -2.84 -3.96
C ILE A 61 -3.42 -4.16 -3.56
N LEU A 62 -3.75 -4.34 -2.28
CA LEU A 62 -4.27 -5.62 -1.81
C LEU A 62 -5.76 -5.84 -2.07
N SER A 63 -6.52 -4.78 -2.38
CA SER A 63 -7.96 -4.88 -2.68
C SER A 63 -8.26 -5.33 -4.11
N ASP A 64 -7.31 -5.17 -5.03
CA ASP A 64 -7.42 -5.63 -6.41
C ASP A 64 -6.58 -6.91 -6.59
N ASP A 65 -7.22 -7.99 -7.00
CA ASP A 65 -6.57 -9.28 -7.19
C ASP A 65 -5.42 -9.22 -8.21
N LYS A 66 -5.51 -8.35 -9.24
CA LYS A 66 -4.43 -8.17 -10.22
C LYS A 66 -3.21 -7.51 -9.59
N LYS A 67 -3.42 -6.37 -8.92
CA LYS A 67 -2.33 -5.62 -8.25
C LYS A 67 -1.72 -6.43 -7.12
N ARG A 68 -2.53 -7.20 -6.39
CA ARG A 68 -2.05 -8.13 -5.36
C ARG A 68 -1.15 -9.21 -5.95
N ALA A 69 -1.54 -9.81 -7.07
CA ALA A 69 -0.72 -10.80 -7.76
C ALA A 69 0.61 -10.21 -8.26
N GLU A 70 0.59 -9.00 -8.81
CA GLU A 70 1.78 -8.26 -9.23
C GLU A 70 2.70 -7.94 -8.04
N TYR A 71 2.14 -7.49 -6.91
CA TYR A 71 2.89 -7.25 -5.67
C TYR A 71 3.53 -8.53 -5.12
N ASP A 72 2.77 -9.63 -5.06
CA ASP A 72 3.27 -10.91 -4.58
C ASP A 72 4.38 -11.45 -5.50
N GLN A 73 4.22 -11.31 -6.83
CA GLN A 73 5.23 -11.69 -7.82
C GLN A 73 6.49 -10.82 -7.71
N ALA A 74 6.35 -9.50 -7.58
CA ALA A 74 7.47 -8.58 -7.39
C ALA A 74 8.24 -8.91 -6.10
N ARG A 75 7.53 -9.24 -5.02
CA ARG A 75 8.11 -9.63 -3.73
C ARG A 75 8.87 -10.96 -3.82
N GLU A 76 8.34 -11.93 -4.56
CA GLU A 76 9.01 -13.21 -4.81
C GLU A 76 10.27 -13.04 -5.67
N MET A 77 10.22 -12.20 -6.71
CA MET A 77 11.37 -11.84 -7.55
C MET A 77 12.45 -11.06 -6.80
N PHE A 78 12.04 -10.20 -5.86
CA PHE A 78 12.97 -9.51 -4.96
C PHE A 78 13.65 -10.47 -3.99
N LYS A 79 12.90 -11.43 -3.42
CA LYS A 79 13.44 -12.48 -2.54
C LYS A 79 14.37 -13.46 -3.26
N SER A 80 14.14 -13.73 -4.54
CA SER A 80 14.97 -14.64 -5.33
C SER A 80 16.27 -14.01 -5.85
N GLY A 81 16.50 -12.71 -5.61
CA GLY A 81 17.72 -12.01 -6.04
C GLY A 81 17.83 -11.80 -7.55
N ALA A 82 16.76 -12.07 -8.31
CA ALA A 82 16.71 -11.98 -9.77
C ALA A 82 16.53 -10.55 -10.31
N PHE A 83 16.50 -9.53 -9.43
CA PHE A 83 16.22 -8.13 -9.75
C PHE A 83 17.21 -7.47 -10.75
N ARG A 84 18.26 -8.17 -11.19
CA ARG A 84 19.26 -7.62 -12.11
C ARG A 84 18.92 -7.70 -13.61
N GLN A 85 17.81 -8.32 -14.04
CA GLN A 85 17.58 -8.52 -15.49
C GLN A 85 16.21 -8.09 -16.05
N GLY A 86 15.21 -7.76 -15.21
CA GLY A 86 13.82 -7.56 -15.68
C GLY A 86 13.12 -6.26 -15.30
N ALA A 87 13.76 -5.36 -14.54
CA ALA A 87 13.11 -4.20 -13.91
C ALA A 87 12.68 -3.07 -14.87
N ASN A 88 12.80 -3.26 -16.19
CA ASN A 88 12.51 -2.23 -17.19
C ASN A 88 11.04 -2.24 -17.71
N GLN A 89 10.18 -3.13 -17.21
CA GLN A 89 8.76 -3.20 -17.59
C GLN A 89 7.78 -2.91 -16.45
N PHE A 90 8.22 -2.95 -15.19
CA PHE A 90 7.33 -2.79 -14.02
C PHE A 90 7.28 -1.34 -13.48
N SER A 91 8.21 -0.48 -13.89
CA SER A 91 8.32 0.89 -13.35
C SER A 91 7.38 1.91 -14.01
N GLY A 92 6.75 1.57 -15.15
CA GLY A 92 5.86 2.48 -15.89
C GLY A 92 4.48 2.59 -15.24
N ASP A 93 3.80 1.46 -15.05
CA ASP A 93 2.43 1.41 -14.49
C ASP A 93 2.36 1.78 -13.01
N PHE A 94 3.38 1.43 -12.22
CA PHE A 94 3.41 1.78 -10.80
C PHE A 94 3.62 3.27 -10.57
N SER A 95 4.38 3.95 -11.44
CA SER A 95 4.60 5.41 -11.38
C SER A 95 3.34 6.20 -11.74
N ASP A 96 2.58 5.75 -12.75
CA ASP A 96 1.32 6.42 -13.14
C ASP A 96 0.20 6.16 -12.11
N LEU A 97 0.18 4.99 -11.46
CA LEU A 97 -0.74 4.71 -10.35
C LEU A 97 -0.42 5.53 -9.08
N PHE A 98 0.87 5.81 -8.81
CA PHE A 98 1.31 6.59 -7.65
C PHE A 98 1.29 8.11 -7.87
N SER A 99 1.42 8.56 -9.12
CA SER A 99 1.33 9.98 -9.50
C SER A 99 -0.09 10.54 -9.35
N GLY A 100 -1.12 9.67 -9.37
CA GLY A 100 -2.52 10.02 -9.07
C GLY A 100 -2.88 10.05 -7.58
N GLY A 101 -1.95 9.71 -6.68
CA GLY A 101 -2.19 9.61 -5.23
C GLY A 101 -2.49 10.94 -4.50
N GLY A 102 -2.40 12.08 -5.21
CA GLY A 102 -2.85 13.39 -4.71
C GLY A 102 -4.37 13.58 -4.72
N ASP A 103 -5.08 12.83 -5.58
CA ASP A 103 -6.52 13.02 -5.79
C ASP A 103 -7.39 12.14 -4.88
N ILE A 104 -6.87 11.00 -4.39
CA ILE A 104 -7.61 10.13 -3.46
C ILE A 104 -7.76 10.81 -2.08
N PHE A 105 -6.72 11.52 -1.63
CA PHE A 105 -6.80 12.30 -0.39
C PHE A 105 -7.81 13.45 -0.53
N SER A 106 -7.91 14.06 -1.72
CA SER A 106 -8.82 15.18 -2.05
C SER A 106 -10.24 14.75 -2.45
N GLN A 107 -10.51 13.46 -2.59
CA GLN A 107 -11.85 12.91 -2.83
C GLN A 107 -12.50 12.36 -1.55
N ILE A 108 -11.69 12.08 -0.53
CA ILE A 108 -12.14 11.63 0.79
C ILE A 108 -12.25 12.80 1.78
N PHE A 109 -11.52 13.90 1.54
CA PHE A 109 -11.63 15.22 2.20
C PHE A 109 -12.06 16.31 1.23
#